data_AF-A0A6A6I460-F1
#
_entry.id   AF-A0A6A6I460-F1
#
_cell.length_a   1.000
_cell.length_b   1.000
_cell.length_c   1.000
_cell.angle_alpha   90.00
_cell.angle_beta   90.00
_cell.angle_gamma   90.00
#
_symmetry.space_group_name_H-M   'P 1'
#
loop_
_entity.id
_entity.type
_entity.pdbx_description
1 polymer ?
#
loop_
_entity_poly.entity_id
_entity_poly.type
_entity_poly.pdbx_seq_one_letter_code
_entity_poly.pdbx_strand_id
1 'polypeptide(L)'
;MADAQTEGNAKNRIRTDTDLTDLLTTQHARFGDGAFDLGTAEIEQLRNFTELAATIPNTIKRAWVRKNACIILRDLAKKNRAAFFLCALGTLPYLLGRLKSTTYMEAVGKWWREAVQWPGLFETMDNYSQYLPRPKGLAQAMKHYAARLPGTPAPPDRPESLDQETEHHADLPPGAKPQGGWSLTIPLHNLLDFLKDKYTDTPVQIHCPFDVRSPPSVQFGPAEWDMRMEFGLGIAKAVMEHGMQSEATYIQPMEQSQ
;
A
#
# COMPACT_ATOMS: atom_id res chain seq x y z
N MET A 1 -8.79 47.63 17.18
CA MET A 1 -9.39 46.49 16.45
C MET A 1 -8.77 46.40 15.06
N ALA A 2 -7.50 46.00 14.97
CA ALA A 2 -6.75 45.97 13.71
C ALA A 2 -5.76 44.79 13.62
N ASP A 3 -6.05 43.64 14.26
CA ASP A 3 -5.09 42.52 14.38
C ASP A 3 -5.70 41.13 14.04
N ALA A 4 -6.60 41.05 13.05
CA ALA A 4 -7.22 39.76 12.67
C ALA A 4 -7.06 39.36 11.20
N GLN A 5 -6.33 40.13 10.37
CA GLN A 5 -6.19 39.83 8.93
C GLN A 5 -4.79 39.38 8.49
N THR A 6 -3.81 39.30 9.41
CA THR A 6 -2.43 38.91 9.06
C THR A 6 -2.17 37.40 9.20
N GLU A 7 -3.05 36.64 9.88
CA GLU A 7 -2.86 35.20 10.11
C GLU A 7 -3.20 34.31 8.89
N GLY A 8 -3.86 34.86 7.86
CA GLY A 8 -4.22 34.10 6.66
C GLY A 8 -3.06 33.81 5.70
N ASN A 9 -1.94 34.53 5.80
CA ASN A 9 -0.89 34.50 4.77
C ASN A 9 0.39 33.74 5.18
N ALA A 10 0.52 33.38 6.46
CA ALA A 10 1.62 32.54 6.96
C ALA A 10 1.40 31.05 6.66
N LYS A 11 0.15 30.62 6.45
CA LYS A 11 -0.25 29.21 6.27
C LYS A 11 0.25 28.51 5.00
N ASN A 12 0.88 29.25 4.07
CA ASN A 12 1.25 28.72 2.75
C ASN A 12 2.76 28.69 2.49
N ARG A 13 3.62 28.49 3.52
CA ARG A 13 5.07 28.38 3.31
C ARG A 13 5.60 27.08 3.90
N ILE A 14 6.12 26.22 3.02
CA ILE A 14 6.90 25.04 3.39
C ILE A 14 8.35 25.34 3.03
N ARG A 15 9.18 25.59 4.05
CA ARG A 15 10.62 25.88 3.90
C ARG A 15 11.49 24.97 4.75
N THR A 16 10.98 24.55 5.90
CA THR A 16 11.66 23.73 6.91
C THR A 16 10.97 22.39 7.11
N ASP A 17 11.63 21.46 7.82
CA ASP A 17 11.04 20.18 8.21
C ASP A 17 9.82 20.36 9.11
N THR A 18 9.90 21.32 10.04
CA THR A 18 8.80 21.68 10.94
C THR A 18 7.58 22.14 10.14
N ASP A 19 7.76 23.00 9.13
CA ASP A 19 6.63 23.46 8.29
C ASP A 19 5.92 22.28 7.60
N LEU A 20 6.68 21.28 7.16
CA LEU A 20 6.12 20.09 6.54
C LEU A 20 5.39 19.21 7.56
N THR A 21 5.98 18.97 8.74
CA THR A 21 5.32 18.16 9.78
C THR A 21 4.09 18.86 10.37
N ASP A 22 4.08 20.18 10.45
CA ASP A 22 2.93 20.97 10.89
C ASP A 22 1.80 20.90 9.86
N LEU A 23 2.14 20.99 8.58
CA LEU A 23 1.18 20.76 7.50
C LEU A 23 0.57 19.36 7.60
N LEU A 24 1.41 18.33 7.74
CA LEU A 24 0.96 16.94 7.83
C LEU A 24 0.07 16.75 9.06
N THR A 25 0.44 17.31 10.21
CA THR A 25 -0.37 17.29 11.44
C THR A 25 -1.73 17.94 11.23
N THR A 26 -1.75 19.11 10.57
CA THR A 26 -3.00 19.83 10.28
C THR A 26 -3.92 19.03 9.35
N GLN A 27 -3.37 18.41 8.30
CA GLN A 27 -4.17 17.58 7.39
C GLN A 27 -4.59 16.28 8.07
N HIS A 28 -3.71 15.66 8.85
CA HIS A 28 -3.95 14.44 9.58
C HIS A 28 -5.11 14.59 10.58
N ALA A 29 -5.19 15.72 11.27
CA ALA A 29 -6.28 16.04 12.20
C ALA A 29 -7.66 16.21 11.54
N ARG A 30 -7.74 16.31 10.20
CA ARG A 30 -9.02 16.32 9.48
C ARG A 30 -9.67 14.94 9.44
N PHE A 31 -8.86 13.89 9.59
CA PHE A 31 -9.33 12.52 9.62
C PHE A 31 -9.63 12.13 11.07
N GLY A 32 -10.81 11.55 11.29
CA GLY A 32 -11.21 11.00 12.57
C GLY A 32 -11.35 9.48 12.48
N ASP A 33 -12.29 8.92 13.24
CA ASP A 33 -12.51 7.47 13.26
C ASP A 33 -13.20 6.93 12.00
N GLY A 34 -13.84 7.78 11.19
CA GLY A 34 -14.57 7.36 9.99
C GLY A 34 -14.00 7.92 8.68
N ALA A 35 -14.32 7.23 7.57
CA ALA A 35 -14.01 7.68 6.22
C ALA A 35 -14.43 9.13 5.96
N PHE A 36 -13.57 9.85 5.22
CA PHE A 36 -13.75 11.23 4.84
C PHE A 36 -13.89 11.34 3.32
N ASP A 37 -14.98 11.90 2.83
CA ASP A 37 -15.17 12.10 1.39
C ASP A 37 -14.38 13.31 0.89
N LEU A 38 -13.48 13.08 -0.07
CA LEU A 38 -12.69 14.14 -0.69
C LEU A 38 -13.56 14.93 -1.68
N GLY A 39 -13.43 16.26 -1.64
CA GLY A 39 -14.05 17.13 -2.63
C GLY A 39 -13.41 16.98 -4.03
N THR A 40 -14.13 17.38 -5.08
CA THR A 40 -13.62 17.29 -6.48
C THR A 40 -12.27 17.98 -6.67
N ALA A 41 -12.05 19.13 -6.02
CA ALA A 41 -10.78 19.85 -6.09
C ALA A 41 -9.62 19.07 -5.45
N GLU A 42 -9.89 18.37 -4.35
CA GLU A 42 -8.90 17.54 -3.63
C GLU A 42 -8.55 16.29 -4.42
N ILE A 43 -9.54 15.65 -5.05
CA ILE A 43 -9.33 14.50 -5.95
C ILE A 43 -8.46 14.92 -7.15
N GLU A 44 -8.77 16.06 -7.76
CA GLU A 44 -7.98 16.62 -8.86
C GLU A 44 -6.54 16.92 -8.42
N GLN A 45 -6.37 17.51 -7.25
CA GLN A 45 -5.07 17.79 -6.66
C GLN A 45 -4.28 16.51 -6.41
N LEU A 46 -4.91 15.47 -5.83
CA LEU A 46 -4.30 14.16 -5.60
C LEU A 46 -3.82 13.53 -6.92
N ARG A 47 -4.65 13.58 -7.98
CA ARG A 47 -4.27 13.10 -9.31
C ARG A 47 -3.04 13.82 -9.86
N ASN A 48 -3.03 15.14 -9.80
CA ASN A 48 -1.90 15.96 -10.25
C ASN A 48 -0.60 15.65 -9.49
N PHE A 49 -0.69 15.40 -8.19
CA PHE A 49 0.46 15.01 -7.36
C PHE A 49 0.98 13.61 -7.71
N THR A 50 0.08 12.67 -7.94
CA THR A 50 0.43 11.31 -8.34
C THR A 50 1.11 11.28 -9.71
N GLU A 51 0.60 12.04 -10.69
CA GLU A 51 1.24 12.21 -11.99
C GLU A 51 2.64 12.84 -11.87
N LEU A 52 2.78 13.87 -11.02
CA LEU A 52 4.08 14.49 -10.76
C LEU A 52 5.06 13.52 -10.10
N ALA A 53 4.62 12.70 -9.14
CA ALA A 53 5.45 11.69 -8.48
C ALA A 53 5.88 10.55 -9.42
N ALA A 54 5.07 10.24 -10.43
CA ALA A 54 5.38 9.26 -11.47
C ALA A 54 6.40 9.77 -12.50
N THR A 55 6.55 11.09 -12.65
CA THR A 55 7.48 11.71 -13.59
C THR A 55 8.94 11.45 -13.19
N ILE A 56 9.83 11.20 -14.15
CA ILE A 56 11.28 11.05 -13.88
C ILE A 56 11.89 12.44 -13.62
N PRO A 57 12.48 12.72 -12.44
CA PRO A 57 12.95 14.07 -12.11
C PRO A 57 13.93 14.68 -13.12
N ASN A 58 14.74 13.86 -13.79
CA ASN A 58 15.73 14.33 -14.77
C ASN A 58 15.11 14.76 -16.11
N THR A 59 13.85 14.41 -16.37
CA THR A 59 13.12 14.88 -17.57
C THR A 59 12.56 16.29 -17.40
N ILE A 60 12.44 16.78 -16.16
CA ILE A 60 11.93 18.12 -15.85
C ILE A 60 13.05 19.15 -16.09
N LYS A 61 13.04 19.79 -17.27
CA LYS A 61 14.03 20.81 -17.65
C LYS A 61 13.68 22.18 -17.04
N ARG A 62 14.70 22.90 -16.56
CA ARG A 62 14.68 24.33 -16.16
C ARG A 62 13.77 24.73 -14.97
N ALA A 63 12.93 23.84 -14.43
CA ALA A 63 12.06 24.13 -13.28
C ALA A 63 12.54 23.43 -12.00
N TRP A 64 13.58 23.98 -11.34
CA TRP A 64 14.16 23.38 -10.12
C TRP A 64 13.12 23.12 -9.02
N VAL A 65 12.21 24.07 -8.77
CA VAL A 65 11.15 23.92 -7.76
C VAL A 65 10.25 22.72 -8.06
N ARG A 66 9.81 22.57 -9.32
CA ARG A 66 8.97 21.44 -9.73
C ARG A 66 9.74 20.11 -9.66
N LYS A 67 11.02 20.12 -10.03
CA LYS A 67 11.91 18.95 -9.91
C LYS A 67 12.07 18.54 -8.45
N ASN A 68 12.29 19.49 -7.54
CA ASN A 68 12.42 19.23 -6.12
C ASN A 68 11.11 18.66 -5.53
N ALA A 69 9.96 19.26 -5.87
CA ALA A 69 8.66 18.73 -5.47
C ALA A 69 8.45 17.29 -5.96
N CYS A 70 8.80 16.99 -7.22
CA CYS A 70 8.75 15.64 -7.77
C CYS A 70 9.61 14.65 -6.98
N ILE A 71 10.84 15.03 -6.59
CA ILE A 71 11.72 14.20 -5.76
C ILE A 71 11.08 13.92 -4.40
N ILE A 72 10.64 14.97 -3.70
CA ILE A 72 10.00 14.86 -2.37
C ILE A 72 8.78 13.95 -2.43
N LEU A 73 7.89 14.16 -3.40
CA LEU A 73 6.68 13.37 -3.55
C LEU A 73 6.97 11.90 -3.85
N ARG A 74 7.98 11.62 -4.66
CA ARG A 74 8.37 10.26 -4.99
C ARG A 74 9.00 9.55 -3.79
N ASP A 75 9.78 10.26 -2.99
CA ASP A 75 10.39 9.72 -1.77
C ASP A 75 9.31 9.43 -0.71
N LEU A 76 8.37 10.36 -0.52
CA LEU A 76 7.18 10.15 0.33
C LEU A 76 6.36 8.95 -0.16
N ALA A 77 5.97 8.91 -1.44
CA ALA A 77 5.17 7.81 -1.99
C ALA A 77 5.84 6.43 -1.81
N LYS A 78 7.17 6.38 -1.90
CA LYS A 78 7.95 5.14 -1.73
C LYS A 78 8.06 4.70 -0.28
N LYS A 79 8.16 5.63 0.67
CA LYS A 79 8.52 5.34 2.07
C LYS A 79 7.35 5.48 3.05
N ASN A 80 6.43 6.39 2.78
CA ASN A 80 5.25 6.64 3.60
C ASN A 80 4.10 7.18 2.74
N ARG A 81 3.23 6.26 2.28
CA ARG A 81 2.10 6.58 1.39
C ARG A 81 1.06 7.49 2.06
N ALA A 82 0.89 7.40 3.38
CA ALA A 82 -0.01 8.27 4.13
C ALA A 82 0.51 9.71 4.17
N ALA A 83 1.80 9.91 4.45
CA ALA A 83 2.42 11.23 4.38
C ALA A 83 2.36 11.82 2.96
N PHE A 84 2.53 11.00 1.91
CA PHE A 84 2.29 11.44 0.54
C PHE A 84 0.86 11.95 0.34
N PHE A 85 -0.14 11.16 0.76
CA PHE A 85 -1.55 11.50 0.60
C PHE A 85 -1.91 12.81 1.32
N LEU A 86 -1.53 12.93 2.59
CA LEU A 86 -1.74 14.14 3.38
C LEU A 86 -1.04 15.37 2.79
N CYS A 87 0.19 15.19 2.30
CA CYS A 87 0.94 16.25 1.62
C CYS A 87 0.21 16.69 0.34
N ALA A 88 -0.27 15.75 -0.47
CA ALA A 88 -0.99 16.04 -1.70
C ALA A 88 -2.26 16.85 -1.44
N LEU A 89 -3.00 16.56 -0.37
CA LEU A 89 -4.21 17.31 0.00
C LEU A 89 -3.89 18.70 0.59
N GLY A 90 -2.81 18.80 1.37
CA GLY A 90 -2.51 20.01 2.14
C GLY A 90 -1.72 21.08 1.41
N THR A 91 -1.08 20.79 0.26
CA THR A 91 -0.18 21.75 -0.37
C THR A 91 -0.19 21.73 -1.88
N LEU A 92 0.50 22.71 -2.47
CA LEU A 92 0.69 22.86 -3.91
C LEU A 92 2.13 22.50 -4.29
N PRO A 93 2.38 21.96 -5.50
CA PRO A 93 3.72 21.48 -5.87
C PRO A 93 4.79 22.58 -5.79
N TYR A 94 4.43 23.83 -6.09
CA TYR A 94 5.38 24.95 -6.04
C TYR A 94 5.77 25.33 -4.60
N LEU A 95 4.92 25.05 -3.61
CA LEU A 95 5.22 25.29 -2.19
C LEU A 95 6.11 24.17 -1.66
N LEU A 96 5.73 22.93 -1.92
CA LEU A 96 6.53 21.76 -1.52
C LEU A 96 7.93 21.81 -2.11
N GLY A 97 8.05 22.21 -3.38
CA GLY A 97 9.34 22.34 -4.06
C GLY A 97 10.28 23.39 -3.48
N ARG A 98 9.81 24.26 -2.57
CA ARG A 98 10.63 25.26 -1.87
C ARG A 98 11.19 24.74 -0.54
N LEU A 99 10.84 23.53 -0.12
CA LEU A 99 11.46 22.87 1.01
C LEU A 99 12.97 22.75 0.74
N LYS A 100 13.78 23.36 1.61
CA LYS A 100 15.24 23.38 1.47
C LYS A 100 15.92 22.24 2.22
N SER A 101 15.18 21.56 3.07
CA SER A 101 15.72 20.53 3.95
C SER A 101 16.00 19.24 3.19
N THR A 102 17.11 18.60 3.54
CA THR A 102 17.47 17.24 3.10
C THR A 102 17.12 16.18 4.12
N THR A 103 16.76 16.57 5.36
CA THR A 103 16.41 15.67 6.49
C THR A 103 14.91 15.45 6.63
N TYR A 104 14.10 15.99 5.72
CA TYR A 104 12.64 15.94 5.80
C TYR A 104 12.08 14.52 5.90
N MET A 105 12.70 13.51 5.27
CA MET A 105 12.24 12.13 5.38
C MET A 105 12.41 11.54 6.78
N GLU A 106 13.47 11.93 7.50
CA GLU A 106 13.68 11.51 8.90
C GLU A 106 12.67 12.18 9.81
N ALA A 107 12.42 13.49 9.60
CA ALA A 107 11.42 14.24 10.33
C ALA A 107 10.01 13.69 10.12
N VAL A 108 9.61 13.44 8.87
CA VAL A 108 8.31 12.81 8.52
C VAL A 108 8.22 11.39 9.08
N GLY A 109 9.29 10.61 9.03
CA GLY A 109 9.33 9.27 9.60
C GLY A 109 9.18 9.26 11.11
N LYS A 110 9.81 10.21 11.82
CA LYS A 110 9.65 10.41 13.26
C LYS A 110 8.22 10.83 13.59
N TRP A 111 7.73 11.88 12.93
CA TRP A 111 6.37 12.38 13.09
C TRP A 111 5.34 11.28 12.91
N TRP A 112 5.46 10.47 11.86
CA TRP A 112 4.49 9.41 11.58
C TRP A 112 4.43 8.33 12.66
N ARG A 113 5.56 7.99 13.30
CA ARG A 113 5.60 7.02 14.41
C ARG A 113 4.94 7.56 15.68
N GLU A 114 4.98 8.88 15.87
CA GLU A 114 4.43 9.57 17.05
C GLU A 114 2.96 9.98 16.84
N ALA A 115 2.53 10.12 15.59
CA ALA A 115 1.15 10.48 15.24
C ALA A 115 0.17 9.34 15.55
N VAL A 116 -1.01 9.73 16.07
CA VAL A 116 -2.18 8.84 16.20
C VAL A 116 -2.49 8.23 14.82
N GLN A 117 -2.91 6.98 14.77
CA GLN A 117 -3.24 6.33 13.49
C GLN A 117 -4.76 6.32 13.33
N TRP A 118 -5.31 7.34 12.68
CA TRP A 118 -6.77 7.47 12.49
C TRP A 118 -7.29 6.44 11.48
N PRO A 119 -8.23 5.54 11.84
CA PRO A 119 -8.81 4.57 10.93
C PRO A 119 -9.41 5.22 9.68
N GLY A 120 -10.08 6.36 9.85
CA GLY A 120 -10.69 7.11 8.77
C GLY A 120 -9.72 7.58 7.68
N LEU A 121 -8.45 7.85 8.02
CA LEU A 121 -7.41 8.17 7.04
C LEU A 121 -7.16 6.98 6.10
N PHE A 122 -7.02 5.78 6.66
CA PHE A 122 -6.73 4.58 5.89
C PHE A 122 -7.92 4.15 5.04
N GLU A 123 -9.13 4.18 5.60
CA GLU A 123 -10.36 3.92 4.85
C GLU A 123 -10.49 4.89 3.67
N THR A 124 -10.23 6.18 3.91
CA THR A 124 -10.23 7.19 2.83
C THR A 124 -9.16 6.88 1.78
N MET A 125 -7.94 6.57 2.20
CA MET A 125 -6.86 6.21 1.26
C MET A 125 -7.21 4.98 0.40
N ASP A 126 -7.98 4.03 0.95
CA ASP A 126 -8.42 2.84 0.22
C ASP A 126 -9.50 3.19 -0.82
N ASN A 127 -10.50 3.98 -0.42
CA ASN A 127 -11.54 4.51 -1.31
C ASN A 127 -10.98 5.30 -2.51
N TYR A 128 -9.85 5.98 -2.31
CA TYR A 128 -9.16 6.76 -3.33
C TYR A 128 -7.88 6.11 -3.84
N SER A 129 -7.73 4.79 -3.66
CA SER A 129 -6.50 4.05 -3.99
C SER A 129 -6.12 4.12 -5.47
N GLN A 130 -7.09 4.27 -6.38
CA GLN A 130 -6.84 4.47 -7.81
C GLN A 130 -6.05 5.76 -8.13
N TYR A 131 -6.12 6.77 -7.27
CA TYR A 131 -5.42 8.05 -7.45
C TYR A 131 -4.07 8.11 -6.74
N LEU A 132 -3.65 7.03 -6.07
CA LEU A 132 -2.39 6.97 -5.35
C LEU A 132 -1.28 6.30 -6.19
N PRO A 133 0.00 6.69 -5.99
CA PRO A 133 1.11 6.04 -6.67
C PRO A 133 1.16 4.55 -6.32
N ARG A 134 1.06 3.70 -7.35
CA ARG A 134 1.18 2.25 -7.15
C ARG A 134 2.65 1.88 -6.92
N PRO A 135 2.95 0.93 -6.02
CA PRO A 135 4.30 0.40 -5.88
C PRO A 135 4.80 -0.11 -7.24
N LYS A 136 6.02 0.28 -7.62
CA LYS A 136 6.66 -0.26 -8.83
C LYS A 136 6.70 -1.78 -8.72
N GLY A 137 6.30 -2.45 -9.79
CA GLY A 137 6.21 -3.90 -9.82
C GLY A 137 4.84 -4.47 -9.43
N LEU A 138 3.95 -3.73 -8.75
CA LEU A 138 2.61 -4.24 -8.46
C LEU A 138 1.79 -4.43 -9.74
N ALA A 139 1.83 -3.47 -10.66
CA ALA A 139 1.15 -3.60 -11.95
C ALA A 139 1.72 -4.76 -12.79
N GLN A 140 3.04 -4.96 -12.72
CA GLN A 140 3.71 -6.07 -13.39
C GLN A 140 3.36 -7.41 -12.73
N ALA A 141 3.33 -7.48 -11.40
CA ALA A 141 2.90 -8.64 -10.64
C ALA A 141 1.41 -8.98 -10.90
N MET A 142 0.53 -7.98 -10.92
CA MET A 142 -0.87 -8.15 -11.30
C MET A 142 -1.02 -8.64 -12.74
N LYS A 143 -0.22 -8.12 -13.68
CA LYS A 143 -0.19 -8.60 -15.07
C LYS A 143 0.30 -10.05 -15.17
N HIS A 144 1.38 -10.39 -14.48
CA HIS A 144 1.89 -11.76 -14.42
C HIS A 144 0.89 -12.71 -13.75
N TYR A 145 0.19 -12.25 -12.71
CA TYR A 145 -0.83 -13.04 -12.03
C TYR A 145 -2.08 -13.24 -12.90
N ALA A 146 -2.57 -12.19 -13.56
CA ALA A 146 -3.70 -12.29 -14.48
C ALA A 146 -3.41 -13.23 -15.67
N ALA A 147 -2.15 -13.30 -16.11
CA ALA A 147 -1.67 -14.26 -17.11
C ALA A 147 -1.57 -15.72 -16.61
N ARG A 148 -1.70 -15.95 -15.30
CA ARG A 148 -1.71 -17.29 -14.68
C ARG A 148 -3.12 -17.78 -14.31
N LEU A 149 -4.16 -16.96 -14.52
CA LEU A 149 -5.54 -17.38 -14.24
C LEU A 149 -6.02 -18.39 -15.30
N PRO A 150 -6.79 -19.42 -14.93
CA PRO A 150 -7.33 -20.38 -15.89
C PRO A 150 -8.15 -19.67 -16.97
N GLY A 151 -7.84 -19.94 -18.24
CA GLY A 151 -8.58 -19.41 -19.39
C GLY A 151 -8.12 -18.05 -19.93
N THR A 152 -7.05 -17.43 -19.40
CA THR A 152 -6.42 -16.27 -20.06
C THR A 152 -5.29 -16.73 -21.00
N PRO A 153 -5.25 -16.25 -22.26
CA PRO A 153 -4.17 -16.57 -23.18
C PRO A 153 -2.84 -15.99 -22.66
N ALA A 154 -1.80 -16.82 -22.67
CA ALA A 154 -0.47 -16.42 -22.21
C ALA A 154 0.09 -15.25 -23.07
N PRO A 155 0.83 -14.30 -22.48
CA PRO A 155 1.51 -13.25 -23.23
C PRO A 155 2.51 -13.85 -24.24
N PRO A 156 2.70 -13.24 -25.42
CA PRO A 156 3.58 -13.76 -26.47
C PRO A 156 5.07 -13.84 -26.08
N ASP A 157 5.48 -13.09 -25.05
CA ASP A 157 6.86 -13.07 -24.55
C ASP A 157 7.08 -13.96 -23.31
N ARG A 158 6.21 -14.96 -23.09
CA ARG A 158 6.34 -15.89 -21.95
C ARG A 158 7.51 -16.86 -22.22
N PRO A 159 8.52 -16.96 -21.34
CA PRO A 159 9.60 -17.93 -21.51
C PRO A 159 9.08 -19.36 -21.34
N GLU A 160 9.44 -20.27 -22.27
CA GLU A 160 9.04 -21.70 -22.29
C GLU A 160 9.39 -22.45 -21.00
N SER A 161 10.40 -21.99 -20.25
CA SER A 161 10.77 -22.58 -18.96
C SER A 161 9.68 -22.47 -17.89
N LEU A 162 8.62 -21.69 -18.13
CA LEU A 162 7.48 -21.49 -17.23
C LEU A 162 6.27 -22.37 -17.56
N ASP A 163 6.35 -23.21 -18.59
CA ASP A 163 5.25 -24.09 -19.00
C ASP A 163 5.32 -25.47 -18.32
N GLN A 164 6.51 -25.86 -17.84
CA GLN A 164 6.73 -27.12 -17.10
C GLN A 164 6.10 -27.14 -15.69
N GLU A 165 5.69 -25.99 -15.13
CA GLU A 165 5.06 -25.90 -13.80
C GLU A 165 3.52 -25.93 -13.83
N THR A 166 2.90 -25.99 -15.01
CA THR A 166 1.44 -25.86 -15.18
C THR A 166 0.68 -27.17 -15.45
N GLU A 167 1.35 -28.32 -15.49
CA GLU A 167 0.74 -29.60 -15.91
C GLU A 167 -0.13 -30.34 -14.85
N HIS A 168 -0.46 -29.72 -13.71
CA HIS A 168 -1.19 -30.41 -12.62
C HIS A 168 -2.53 -29.80 -12.16
N HIS A 169 -3.27 -29.14 -13.05
CA HIS A 169 -4.66 -28.76 -12.74
C HIS A 169 -5.60 -29.00 -13.93
N ALA A 170 -6.01 -30.27 -14.12
CA ALA A 170 -6.93 -30.66 -15.18
C ALA A 170 -8.42 -30.70 -14.78
N ASP A 171 -8.80 -30.46 -13.52
CA ASP A 171 -10.15 -30.78 -13.03
C ASP A 171 -11.06 -29.57 -12.71
N LEU A 172 -10.83 -28.40 -13.29
CA LEU A 172 -11.77 -27.28 -13.16
C LEU A 172 -12.67 -27.15 -14.39
N PRO A 173 -14.01 -27.11 -14.23
CA PRO A 173 -14.92 -26.96 -15.34
C PRO A 173 -14.71 -25.61 -16.05
N PRO A 174 -14.87 -25.56 -17.38
CA PRO A 174 -14.69 -24.34 -18.16
C PRO A 174 -15.72 -23.29 -17.73
N GLY A 175 -15.25 -22.17 -17.17
CA GLY A 175 -16.09 -21.01 -16.78
C GLY A 175 -16.01 -20.58 -15.31
N ALA A 176 -15.34 -21.34 -14.44
CA ALA A 176 -15.16 -20.95 -13.04
C ALA A 176 -14.09 -19.83 -12.90
N LYS A 177 -14.53 -18.60 -12.61
CA LYS A 177 -13.64 -17.55 -12.09
C LYS A 177 -13.43 -17.80 -10.59
N PRO A 178 -12.21 -17.94 -10.07
CA PRO A 178 -12.01 -18.04 -8.63
C PRO A 178 -12.29 -16.68 -7.99
N GLN A 179 -13.49 -16.50 -7.45
CA GLN A 179 -13.87 -15.36 -6.59
C GLN A 179 -13.74 -15.72 -5.09
N GLY A 180 -12.69 -16.46 -4.72
CA GLY A 180 -12.41 -16.82 -3.33
C GLY A 180 -10.97 -16.48 -2.94
N GLY A 181 -10.80 -15.97 -1.72
CA GLY A 181 -9.51 -15.96 -1.03
C GLY A 181 -9.28 -17.32 -0.34
N TRP A 182 -8.04 -17.65 -0.05
CA TRP A 182 -7.71 -18.83 0.77
C TRP A 182 -7.29 -18.35 2.14
N SER A 183 -7.98 -18.81 3.19
CA SER A 183 -7.48 -18.68 4.55
C SER A 183 -6.61 -19.88 4.85
N LEU A 184 -5.39 -19.62 5.26
CA LEU A 184 -4.42 -20.65 5.59
C LEU A 184 -4.14 -20.58 7.08
N THR A 185 -4.25 -21.72 7.76
CA THR A 185 -3.82 -21.88 9.14
C THR A 185 -2.58 -22.77 9.12
N ILE A 186 -1.46 -22.25 9.59
CA ILE A 186 -0.21 -23.00 9.70
C ILE A 186 0.32 -22.77 11.12
N PRO A 187 0.92 -23.79 11.74
CA PRO A 187 1.73 -23.58 12.92
C PRO A 187 2.83 -22.55 12.65
N LEU A 188 2.95 -21.54 13.53
CA LEU A 188 3.85 -20.40 13.31
C LEU A 188 5.30 -20.84 13.07
N HIS A 189 5.76 -21.86 13.78
CA HIS A 189 7.12 -22.39 13.65
C HIS A 189 7.40 -22.93 12.24
N ASN A 190 6.44 -23.65 11.62
CA ASN A 190 6.59 -24.17 10.27
C ASN A 190 6.69 -23.04 9.24
N LEU A 191 5.89 -21.98 9.38
CA LEU A 191 6.00 -20.82 8.50
C LEU A 191 7.36 -20.12 8.65
N LEU A 192 7.84 -19.94 9.88
CA LEU A 192 9.13 -19.31 10.13
C LEU A 192 10.29 -20.14 9.59
N ASP A 193 10.25 -21.47 9.76
CA ASP A 193 11.24 -22.38 9.22
C ASP A 193 11.24 -22.36 7.69
N PHE A 194 10.07 -22.36 7.05
CA PHE A 194 9.93 -22.19 5.62
C PHE A 194 10.54 -20.88 5.11
N LEU A 195 10.19 -19.76 5.75
CA LEU A 195 10.69 -18.45 5.36
C LEU A 195 12.21 -18.35 5.56
N LYS A 196 12.73 -18.97 6.61
CA LYS A 196 14.16 -19.02 6.90
C LYS A 196 14.92 -19.90 5.90
N ASP A 197 14.35 -21.03 5.49
CA ASP A 197 14.95 -21.94 4.49
C ASP A 197 14.95 -21.32 3.09
N LYS A 198 13.86 -20.66 2.69
CA LYS A 198 13.71 -20.09 1.35
C LYS A 198 14.30 -18.70 1.16
N TYR A 199 14.39 -17.92 2.23
CA TYR A 199 14.82 -16.52 2.18
C TYR A 199 15.96 -16.25 3.17
N THR A 200 17.04 -17.04 3.08
CA THR A 200 18.21 -16.96 3.98
C THR A 200 18.90 -15.59 3.96
N ASP A 201 18.88 -14.92 2.81
CA ASP A 201 19.74 -13.74 2.57
C ASP A 201 18.96 -12.42 2.58
N THR A 202 17.64 -12.46 2.80
CA THR A 202 16.78 -11.27 2.71
C THR A 202 15.83 -11.21 3.91
N PRO A 203 15.75 -10.08 4.63
CA PRO A 203 14.76 -9.92 5.69
C PRO A 203 13.34 -10.01 5.12
N VAL A 204 12.59 -11.03 5.58
CA VAL A 204 11.18 -11.19 5.24
C VAL A 204 10.34 -10.33 6.16
N GLN A 205 9.63 -9.35 5.60
CA GLN A 205 8.68 -8.51 6.33
C GLN A 205 7.26 -8.98 6.03
N ILE A 206 6.61 -9.59 7.02
CA ILE A 206 5.21 -10.03 6.92
C ILE A 206 4.31 -8.87 7.34
N HIS A 207 3.57 -8.31 6.38
CA HIS A 207 2.53 -7.33 6.66
C HIS A 207 1.20 -8.04 6.83
N CYS A 208 0.70 -8.13 8.06
CA CYS A 208 -0.66 -8.61 8.32
C CYS A 208 -1.64 -7.49 7.93
N PRO A 209 -2.62 -7.74 7.04
CA PRO A 209 -3.69 -6.76 6.82
C PRO A 209 -4.47 -6.62 8.13
N PHE A 210 -4.46 -5.41 8.69
CA PHE A 210 -5.35 -5.06 9.80
C PHE A 210 -6.61 -4.48 9.15
N ASP A 211 -7.66 -5.29 9.01
CA ASP A 211 -9.00 -4.74 8.85
C ASP A 211 -9.47 -4.31 10.24
N VAL A 212 -9.91 -3.06 10.37
CA VAL A 212 -10.41 -2.42 11.59
C VAL A 212 -11.52 -3.27 12.26
N ARG A 213 -12.15 -4.17 11.51
CA ARG A 213 -13.23 -5.06 11.98
C ARG A 213 -12.76 -6.37 12.62
N SER A 214 -11.51 -6.78 12.45
CA SER A 214 -11.00 -8.01 13.06
C SER A 214 -9.48 -7.94 13.22
N PRO A 215 -8.95 -7.79 14.46
CA PRO A 215 -7.51 -7.94 14.66
C PRO A 215 -7.08 -9.34 14.21
N PRO A 216 -5.82 -9.54 13.76
CA PRO A 216 -5.30 -10.88 13.59
C PRO A 216 -5.50 -11.64 14.90
N SER A 217 -6.39 -12.63 14.90
CA SER A 217 -6.71 -13.39 16.09
C SER A 217 -5.57 -14.38 16.32
N VAL A 218 -4.66 -14.04 17.22
CA VAL A 218 -3.69 -14.99 17.78
C VAL A 218 -4.38 -15.68 18.94
N GLN A 219 -4.67 -16.98 18.81
CA GLN A 219 -5.27 -17.77 19.87
C GLN A 219 -4.15 -18.53 20.59
N PHE A 220 -4.03 -18.31 21.91
CA PHE A 220 -3.01 -18.95 22.73
C PHE A 220 -3.63 -20.09 23.53
N GLY A 221 -3.13 -21.31 23.35
CA GLY A 221 -3.53 -22.50 24.10
C GLY A 221 -2.31 -23.32 24.53
N PRO A 222 -2.42 -24.11 25.62
CA PRO A 222 -1.30 -24.85 26.19
C PRO A 222 -0.77 -26.03 25.34
N ALA A 223 -1.31 -26.28 24.15
CA ALA A 223 -0.92 -27.41 23.30
C ALA A 223 -0.48 -27.06 21.87
N GLU A 224 -0.85 -25.91 21.30
CA GLU A 224 -0.60 -25.62 19.86
C GLU A 224 -0.30 -24.13 19.61
N TRP A 225 0.65 -23.87 18.70
CA TRP A 225 1.09 -22.53 18.27
C TRP A 225 0.50 -22.19 16.90
N ASP A 226 -0.79 -21.88 16.84
CA ASP A 226 -1.45 -21.60 15.56
C ASP A 226 -1.65 -20.10 15.32
N MET A 227 -1.25 -19.66 14.13
CA MET A 227 -1.45 -18.29 13.68
C MET A 227 -2.33 -18.31 12.42
N ARG A 228 -3.48 -17.64 12.48
CA ARG A 228 -4.34 -17.44 11.32
C ARG A 228 -3.91 -16.19 10.58
N MET A 229 -3.49 -16.35 9.33
CA MET A 229 -3.07 -15.26 8.47
C MET A 229 -3.80 -15.33 7.14
N GLU A 230 -4.22 -14.18 6.63
CA GLU A 230 -4.72 -14.06 5.27
C GLU A 230 -3.54 -13.76 4.34
N PHE A 231 -3.31 -14.66 3.39
CA PHE A 231 -2.24 -14.54 2.42
C PHE A 231 -2.81 -14.18 1.05
N GLY A 232 -2.03 -13.43 0.27
CA GLY A 232 -2.28 -13.37 -1.17
C GLY A 232 -2.15 -14.75 -1.81
N LEU A 233 -2.93 -15.04 -2.86
CA LEU A 233 -3.05 -16.37 -3.47
C LEU A 233 -1.70 -17.02 -3.80
N GLY A 234 -0.70 -16.23 -4.22
CA GLY A 234 0.64 -16.74 -4.55
C GLY A 234 1.40 -17.33 -3.36
N ILE A 235 1.27 -16.73 -2.18
CA ILE A 235 1.92 -17.25 -0.95
C ILE A 235 1.15 -18.44 -0.42
N ALA A 236 -0.19 -18.38 -0.43
CA ALA A 236 -1.03 -19.52 -0.06
C ALA A 236 -0.71 -20.76 -0.91
N LYS A 237 -0.55 -20.59 -2.23
CA LYS A 237 -0.20 -21.68 -3.15
C LYS A 237 1.19 -22.26 -2.87
N ALA A 238 2.19 -21.40 -2.69
CA ALA A 238 3.57 -21.83 -2.40
C ALA A 238 3.67 -22.63 -1.08
N VAL A 239 2.86 -22.29 -0.08
CA VAL A 239 2.81 -23.03 1.18
C VAL A 239 2.08 -24.38 1.01
N MET A 240 0.98 -24.42 0.26
CA MET A 240 0.26 -25.67 -0.03
C MET A 240 1.12 -26.65 -0.84
N GLU A 241 1.83 -26.16 -1.85
CA GLU A 241 2.74 -26.96 -2.69
C GLU A 241 3.93 -27.53 -1.91
N HIS A 242 4.31 -26.91 -0.79
CA HIS A 242 5.37 -27.39 0.09
C HIS A 242 4.93 -28.43 1.13
N GLY A 243 3.69 -28.93 1.05
CA GLY A 243 3.23 -30.05 1.87
C GLY A 243 3.00 -29.69 3.34
N MET A 244 2.81 -28.41 3.65
CA MET A 244 2.66 -27.90 5.02
C MET A 244 1.22 -27.94 5.56
N GLN A 245 0.39 -28.94 5.20
CA GLN A 245 -1.00 -28.99 5.66
C GLN A 245 -1.44 -30.30 6.33
N SER A 246 -2.23 -30.12 7.39
CA SER A 246 -3.27 -31.03 7.85
C SER A 246 -4.66 -30.65 7.31
N GLU A 247 -5.03 -29.36 7.16
CA GLU A 247 -6.35 -28.95 6.59
C GLU A 247 -6.32 -27.58 5.85
N ALA A 248 -6.98 -27.50 4.67
CA ALA A 248 -7.31 -26.25 3.98
C ALA A 248 -8.82 -26.03 4.01
N THR A 249 -9.28 -24.82 4.32
CA THR A 249 -10.70 -24.48 4.20
C THR A 249 -10.89 -23.38 3.16
N TYR A 250 -11.62 -23.70 2.11
CA TYR A 250 -12.06 -22.73 1.12
C TYR A 250 -13.11 -21.80 1.75
N ILE A 251 -12.87 -20.49 1.73
CA ILE A 251 -13.87 -19.51 2.14
C ILE A 251 -14.69 -19.15 0.91
N GLN A 252 -15.94 -19.60 0.88
CA GLN A 252 -16.90 -19.12 -0.10
C GLN A 252 -17.13 -17.61 0.13
N PRO A 253 -17.16 -16.80 -0.93
CA PRO A 253 -17.59 -15.41 -0.80
C PRO A 253 -19.00 -15.40 -0.19
N MET A 254 -19.22 -14.54 0.83
CA MET A 254 -20.58 -14.30 1.32
C MET A 254 -21.43 -13.89 0.14
N GLU A 255 -22.40 -14.73 -0.22
CA GLU A 255 -23.48 -14.32 -1.11
C GLU A 255 -24.09 -13.07 -0.48
N GLN A 256 -24.00 -11.95 -1.19
CA GLN A 256 -24.75 -10.76 -0.83
C GLN A 256 -26.22 -11.13 -0.97
N SER A 257 -26.86 -11.50 0.15
CA SER A 257 -28.31 -11.63 0.21
C SER A 257 -28.91 -10.31 -0.27
N GLN A 258 -29.58 -10.39 -1.42
CA GLN A 258 -30.38 -9.32 -2.00
C GLN A 258 -31.54 -8.93 -1.08
#